data_AF-A0A953AB05-F1
#
_entry.id   AF-A0A953AB05-F1
#
_cell.length_a   1.000
_cell.length_b   1.000
_cell.length_c   1.000
_cell.angle_alpha   90.00
_cell.angle_beta   90.00
_cell.angle_gamma   90.00
#
_symmetry.space_group_name_H-M   'P 1'
#
loop_
_entity.id
_entity.type
_entity.pdbx_description
1 polymer ?
#
loop_
_entity_poly.entity_id
_entity_poly.type
_entity_poly.pdbx_seq_one_letter_code
_entity_poly.pdbx_strand_id
1 'polypeptide(L)'
;MLVWLVVALAITACGGFGQLTRRSEDPTASPAVEVGEALSVEAAVTALETERDRLATGPVELVAYVNTAPGSAGVADAQAGCPVAPEGLAVLTDRPFLREFSVAGVMLPNEVPATVPALRLVVPYSLGIIDIPSRARLRGHFFDPEYAGCPGADRLFVLDEVVEPVNGVRATLVAALPETADWPEWADARLGLGIRYPDGWTVEEARNQGAIVEVRFQPPNADATMRLAVTPGQTDAGVDGQLPDVLRGARHAPALLGPARARLVDVVGPARPEGSVREVRLVANYRGNTVVFAAHFTDGAALNPGLLTVFSAMAGSVRFAEPVDLADPLDPTLTAHAELGPGPFIGEGTAADRAVVVSGLHDAIVTDTALVPERDARLAVPGSCREFPGQPEGVWLVTVEGTLPSGQDARLLVYLDASSGERLCQTDAPASAPGDHTGS
;
A
#
# COMPACT_ATOMS: atom_id res chain seq x y z
N MET A 1 26.24 61.18 47.66
CA MET A 1 25.09 62.07 47.42
C MET A 1 24.84 62.13 45.91
N LEU A 2 24.03 61.19 45.39
CA LEU A 2 23.21 61.20 44.16
C LEU A 2 22.54 59.80 44.12
N VAL A 3 21.22 59.62 44.23
CA VAL A 3 20.14 59.66 43.18
C VAL A 3 20.55 58.79 41.96
N TRP A 4 19.79 57.80 41.43
CA TRP A 4 18.34 57.58 41.15
C TRP A 4 17.94 56.08 41.35
N LEU A 5 16.71 55.52 41.32
CA LEU A 5 15.28 55.83 41.65
C LEU A 5 14.54 54.41 41.75
N VAL A 6 13.45 54.12 42.48
CA VAL A 6 11.98 54.39 42.28
C VAL A 6 11.39 53.81 40.97
N VAL A 7 10.23 53.12 40.87
CA VAL A 7 9.27 52.45 41.81
C VAL A 7 8.42 51.43 40.98
N ALA A 8 7.67 50.52 41.62
CA ALA A 8 6.75 49.59 40.95
C ALA A 8 5.29 50.10 40.80
N LEU A 9 4.63 49.71 39.69
CA LEU A 9 3.16 49.52 39.52
C LEU A 9 3.01 48.74 38.17
N ALA A 10 2.71 47.44 38.11
CA ALA A 10 1.45 46.74 38.40
C ALA A 10 0.27 47.09 37.47
N ILE A 11 -0.18 46.12 36.63
CA ILE A 11 -1.60 45.76 36.36
C ILE A 11 -1.74 44.58 35.34
N THR A 12 -2.67 43.66 35.67
CA THR A 12 -3.33 42.57 34.89
C THR A 12 -2.61 41.77 33.77
N ALA A 13 -2.42 40.48 34.07
CA ALA A 13 -2.89 39.29 33.33
C ALA A 13 -3.22 39.37 31.82
N CYS A 14 -2.56 38.51 31.04
CA CYS A 14 -3.24 37.54 30.16
C CYS A 14 -2.33 36.32 29.91
N GLY A 15 -2.86 35.24 29.31
CA GLY A 15 -2.12 34.00 29.08
C GLY A 15 -1.12 34.07 27.91
N GLY A 16 -0.11 33.20 27.94
CA GLY A 16 0.87 33.04 26.85
C GLY A 16 1.67 31.76 27.04
N PHE A 17 1.31 30.70 26.29
CA PHE A 17 2.09 29.46 26.24
C PHE A 17 3.51 29.75 25.73
N GLY A 18 4.48 28.95 26.19
CA GLY A 18 5.89 29.11 25.83
C GLY A 18 6.07 29.08 24.31
N GLN A 19 6.56 30.18 23.73
CA GLN A 19 6.76 30.29 22.30
C GLN A 19 7.74 29.21 21.80
N LEU A 20 7.25 28.30 20.97
CA LEU A 20 8.06 27.42 20.12
C LEU A 20 8.70 28.20 18.96
N THR A 21 9.34 29.33 19.27
CA THR A 21 10.24 30.05 18.36
C THR A 21 11.57 29.32 18.26
N ARG A 22 11.54 28.07 17.77
CA ARG A 22 12.55 27.69 16.78
C ARG A 22 12.39 28.71 15.65
N ARG A 23 13.49 29.33 15.23
CA ARG A 23 13.48 30.13 14.00
C ARG A 23 12.98 29.22 12.88
N SER A 24 11.91 29.63 12.20
CA SER A 24 11.85 29.36 10.78
C SER A 24 13.02 30.14 10.19
N GLU A 25 14.02 29.44 9.68
CA GLU A 25 14.82 30.02 8.61
C GLU A 25 13.90 30.13 7.39
N ASP A 26 14.06 31.19 6.60
CA ASP A 26 13.18 31.45 5.45
C ASP A 26 13.36 30.33 4.42
N PRO A 27 12.32 29.54 4.07
CA PRO A 27 12.43 28.50 3.04
C PRO A 27 12.64 29.08 1.62
N THR A 28 12.56 30.39 1.51
CA THR A 28 12.73 31.24 0.33
C THR A 28 14.20 31.55 -0.01
N ALA A 29 15.16 31.20 0.86
CA ALA A 29 16.58 31.47 0.66
C ALA A 29 17.38 30.20 0.32
N SER A 30 17.32 29.77 -0.94
CA SER A 30 18.24 28.74 -1.46
C SER A 30 19.71 29.21 -1.29
N PRO A 31 20.59 28.45 -0.63
CA PRO A 31 22.02 28.71 -0.68
C PRO A 31 22.53 28.33 -2.08
N ALA A 32 22.51 29.30 -2.99
CA ALA A 32 23.06 29.18 -4.34
C ALA A 32 24.59 29.10 -4.28
N VAL A 33 25.10 27.90 -4.01
CA VAL A 33 26.51 27.56 -4.16
C VAL A 33 26.74 27.24 -5.63
N GLU A 34 27.46 28.11 -6.34
CA GLU A 34 27.91 27.83 -7.71
C GLU A 34 28.87 26.63 -7.70
N VAL A 35 28.43 25.50 -8.24
CA VAL A 35 29.24 24.32 -8.50
C VAL A 35 29.19 24.07 -10.01
N GLY A 36 30.33 24.23 -10.68
CA GLY A 36 30.37 24.48 -12.12
C GLY A 36 29.83 23.37 -13.03
N GLU A 37 29.21 23.81 -14.14
CA GLU A 37 28.77 23.07 -15.34
C GLU A 37 27.76 21.93 -15.19
N ALA A 38 27.49 21.43 -13.97
CA ALA A 38 26.43 20.46 -13.72
C ALA A 38 25.04 21.13 -13.65
N LEU A 39 24.01 20.43 -14.16
CA LEU A 39 22.62 20.89 -14.15
C LEU A 39 21.90 20.48 -12.85
N SER A 40 20.86 21.24 -12.49
CA SER A 40 19.77 20.76 -11.64
C SER A 40 18.90 19.76 -12.42
N VAL A 41 18.14 18.94 -11.69
CA VAL A 41 17.14 18.03 -12.31
C VAL A 41 16.07 18.84 -13.05
N GLU A 42 15.64 19.98 -12.51
CA GLU A 42 14.74 20.93 -13.16
C GLU A 42 15.31 21.45 -14.50
N ALA A 43 16.56 21.93 -14.52
CA ALA A 43 17.18 22.42 -15.75
C ALA A 43 17.36 21.31 -16.79
N ALA A 44 17.68 20.08 -16.37
CA ALA A 44 17.74 18.92 -17.26
C ALA A 44 16.34 18.54 -17.80
N VAL A 45 15.30 18.56 -16.95
CA VAL A 45 13.91 18.32 -17.33
C VAL A 45 13.41 19.33 -18.36
N THR A 46 13.75 20.62 -18.22
CA THR A 46 13.47 21.64 -19.24
C THR A 46 14.30 21.42 -20.51
N ALA A 47 15.59 21.13 -20.40
CA ALA A 47 16.47 20.93 -21.55
C ALA A 47 16.10 19.70 -22.39
N LEU A 48 15.43 18.68 -21.82
CA LEU A 48 14.86 17.56 -22.58
C LEU A 48 13.71 17.99 -23.51
N GLU A 49 13.05 19.10 -23.21
CA GLU A 49 11.95 19.67 -24.00
C GLU A 49 12.42 20.74 -24.98
N THR A 50 13.47 21.51 -24.65
CA THR A 50 13.95 22.66 -25.45
C THR A 50 15.28 22.43 -26.19
N GLU A 51 16.14 21.54 -25.69
CA GLU A 51 17.53 21.35 -26.14
C GLU A 51 17.87 19.85 -26.37
N ARG A 52 16.87 19.04 -26.73
CA ARG A 52 17.00 17.58 -26.90
C ARG A 52 18.23 17.13 -27.69
N ASP A 53 18.50 17.77 -28.83
CA ASP A 53 19.63 17.42 -29.70
C ASP A 53 20.98 17.66 -29.00
N ARG A 54 21.10 18.67 -28.12
CA ARG A 54 22.30 18.92 -27.32
C ARG A 54 22.52 17.79 -26.33
N LEU A 55 21.47 17.42 -25.57
CA LEU A 55 21.54 16.35 -24.57
C LEU A 55 21.81 14.96 -25.18
N ALA A 56 21.49 14.77 -26.45
CA ALA A 56 21.81 13.54 -27.20
C ALA A 56 23.26 13.46 -27.72
N THR A 57 24.08 14.53 -27.60
CA THR A 57 25.44 14.56 -28.20
C THR A 57 26.61 14.25 -27.27
N GLY A 58 26.35 14.02 -25.98
CA GLY A 58 27.43 13.70 -25.03
C GLY A 58 26.94 13.56 -23.59
N PRO A 59 27.86 13.23 -22.65
CA PRO A 59 27.53 13.08 -21.25
C PRO A 59 27.12 14.41 -20.61
N VAL A 60 26.19 14.31 -19.67
CA VAL A 60 25.60 15.38 -18.88
C VAL A 60 25.91 15.10 -17.41
N GLU A 61 26.24 16.16 -16.66
CA GLU A 61 26.41 16.08 -15.21
C GLU A 61 25.22 16.71 -14.50
N LEU A 62 24.70 16.00 -13.49
CA LEU A 62 23.54 16.39 -12.68
C LEU A 62 23.94 16.46 -11.20
N VAL A 63 23.42 17.44 -10.46
CA VAL A 63 23.43 17.42 -8.99
C VAL A 63 22.02 17.09 -8.50
N ALA A 64 21.82 15.87 -8.00
CA ALA A 64 20.50 15.35 -7.66
C ALA A 64 20.46 14.70 -6.26
N TYR A 65 19.27 14.68 -5.66
CA TYR A 65 18.90 13.70 -4.64
C TYR A 65 18.49 12.40 -5.34
N VAL A 66 18.95 11.27 -4.79
CA VAL A 66 18.70 9.93 -5.34
C VAL A 66 17.67 9.24 -4.45
N ASN A 67 16.42 9.21 -4.90
CA ASN A 67 15.28 8.75 -4.11
C ASN A 67 14.95 7.31 -4.51
N THR A 68 15.53 6.35 -3.81
CA THR A 68 15.28 4.91 -3.94
C THR A 68 13.91 4.53 -3.39
N ALA A 69 13.23 3.57 -4.03
CA ALA A 69 12.06 2.88 -3.45
C ALA A 69 12.54 1.63 -2.68
N PRO A 70 12.37 1.55 -1.34
CA PRO A 70 12.80 0.40 -0.52
C PRO A 70 11.93 -0.86 -0.69
N GLY A 71 11.83 -1.39 -1.92
CA GLY A 71 11.09 -2.62 -2.22
C GLY A 71 11.43 -3.33 -3.55
N SER A 72 12.29 -2.77 -4.41
CA SER A 72 12.57 -3.26 -5.77
C SER A 72 13.41 -4.56 -5.86
N ALA A 73 13.36 -5.41 -4.84
CA ALA A 73 13.77 -6.82 -4.93
C ALA A 73 12.69 -7.70 -5.61
N GLY A 74 11.45 -7.22 -5.68
CA GLY A 74 10.42 -7.81 -6.53
C GLY A 74 10.58 -7.36 -7.98
N VAL A 75 10.82 -8.31 -8.89
CA VAL A 75 10.71 -8.07 -10.34
C VAL A 75 9.22 -7.88 -10.67
N ALA A 76 8.77 -6.62 -10.71
CA ALA A 76 7.55 -6.27 -11.43
C ALA A 76 7.76 -6.59 -12.92
N ASP A 77 6.79 -7.23 -13.57
CA ASP A 77 6.94 -7.78 -14.92
C ASP A 77 7.52 -6.74 -15.90
N ALA A 78 8.78 -6.94 -16.25
CA ALA A 78 9.50 -6.05 -17.14
C ALA A 78 8.93 -6.24 -18.55
N GLN A 79 8.32 -5.17 -19.10
CA GLN A 79 7.64 -5.23 -20.39
C GLN A 79 8.60 -5.78 -21.47
N ALA A 80 8.15 -6.78 -22.23
CA ALA A 80 9.02 -7.57 -23.11
C ALA A 80 9.87 -6.68 -24.04
N GLY A 81 11.19 -6.68 -23.82
CA GLY A 81 12.17 -5.83 -24.51
C GLY A 81 12.82 -4.75 -23.64
N CYS A 82 12.28 -4.45 -22.46
CA CYS A 82 12.84 -3.47 -21.52
C CYS A 82 13.46 -4.18 -20.30
N PRO A 83 14.74 -3.95 -19.96
CA PRO A 83 15.41 -4.70 -18.88
C PRO A 83 15.06 -4.23 -17.46
N VAL A 84 14.33 -3.12 -17.29
CA VAL A 84 13.87 -2.63 -15.97
C VAL A 84 12.47 -2.03 -16.06
N ALA A 85 11.63 -2.28 -15.04
CA ALA A 85 10.33 -1.65 -14.88
C ALA A 85 10.50 -0.16 -14.44
N PRO A 86 10.05 0.84 -15.22
CA PRO A 86 10.29 2.26 -14.92
C PRO A 86 9.73 2.74 -13.57
N GLU A 87 8.70 2.08 -13.05
CA GLU A 87 8.12 2.39 -11.73
C GLU A 87 9.07 2.10 -10.56
N GLY A 88 9.91 1.07 -10.69
CA GLY A 88 10.84 0.60 -9.65
C GLY A 88 12.20 1.30 -9.63
N LEU A 89 12.49 2.16 -10.61
CA LEU A 89 13.73 2.93 -10.69
C LEU A 89 13.82 3.96 -9.55
N ALA A 90 15.05 4.27 -9.14
CA ALA A 90 15.32 5.40 -8.26
C ALA A 90 15.02 6.71 -9.02
N VAL A 91 14.37 7.66 -8.34
CA VAL A 91 13.98 8.94 -8.97
C VAL A 91 14.96 10.02 -8.55
N LEU A 92 15.49 10.77 -9.52
CA LEU A 92 16.29 11.96 -9.32
C LEU A 92 15.39 13.19 -9.17
N THR A 93 15.66 14.02 -8.17
CA THR A 93 14.99 15.32 -7.93
C THR A 93 15.96 16.32 -7.29
N ASP A 94 15.67 17.63 -7.36
CA ASP A 94 16.50 18.68 -6.73
C ASP A 94 16.32 18.81 -5.21
N ARG A 95 15.30 18.14 -4.66
CA ARG A 95 14.96 18.11 -3.22
C ARG A 95 14.73 16.67 -2.78
N PRO A 96 15.04 16.28 -1.54
CA PRO A 96 14.80 14.92 -1.06
C PRO A 96 13.31 14.60 -1.08
N PHE A 97 12.94 13.47 -1.68
CA PHE A 97 11.56 13.02 -1.85
C PHE A 97 11.40 11.64 -1.21
N LEU A 98 10.48 11.53 -0.25
CA LEU A 98 10.16 10.26 0.40
C LEU A 98 9.33 9.40 -0.56
N ARG A 99 9.93 8.37 -1.19
CA ARG A 99 9.28 7.48 -2.18
C ARG A 99 8.27 6.50 -1.59
N GLU A 100 8.31 6.24 -0.29
CA GLU A 100 7.36 5.36 0.41
C GLU A 100 7.16 5.86 1.85
N PHE A 101 5.95 5.76 2.38
CA PHE A 101 5.61 6.18 3.74
C PHE A 101 4.95 5.06 4.54
N SER A 102 5.15 5.06 5.86
CA SER A 102 4.51 4.08 6.75
C SER A 102 3.20 4.61 7.33
N VAL A 103 2.17 3.76 7.36
CA VAL A 103 0.91 4.00 8.08
C VAL A 103 0.53 2.71 8.82
N ALA A 104 0.35 2.80 10.14
CA ALA A 104 -0.01 1.66 11.01
C ALA A 104 0.88 0.40 10.85
N GLY A 105 2.16 0.59 10.48
CA GLY A 105 3.13 -0.48 10.24
C GLY A 105 3.17 -1.02 8.81
N VAL A 106 2.27 -0.57 7.93
CA VAL A 106 2.27 -0.90 6.49
C VAL A 106 3.06 0.16 5.72
N MET A 107 3.89 -0.25 4.75
CA MET A 107 4.51 0.67 3.80
C MET A 107 3.60 0.90 2.59
N LEU A 108 3.44 2.16 2.18
CA LEU A 108 2.64 2.58 1.02
C LEU A 108 3.48 3.46 0.08
N PRO A 109 3.30 3.34 -1.25
CA PRO A 109 4.08 4.11 -2.22
C PRO A 109 3.69 5.59 -2.21
N ASN A 110 4.68 6.45 -2.37
CA ASN A 110 4.50 7.87 -2.65
C ASN A 110 4.88 8.14 -4.11
N GLU A 111 3.88 8.54 -4.91
CA GLU A 111 4.09 8.84 -6.33
C GLU A 111 4.61 10.27 -6.49
N VAL A 112 5.56 10.47 -7.41
CA VAL A 112 6.19 11.77 -7.61
C VAL A 112 5.23 12.66 -8.42
N PRO A 113 4.82 13.83 -7.92
CA PRO A 113 3.83 14.67 -8.60
C PRO A 113 4.31 15.20 -9.94
N ALA A 114 3.37 15.47 -10.84
CA ALA A 114 3.67 16.04 -12.15
C ALA A 114 4.25 17.48 -12.11
N THR A 115 4.16 18.18 -10.97
CA THR A 115 4.84 19.47 -10.73
C THR A 115 6.30 19.34 -10.30
N VAL A 116 6.75 18.16 -9.85
CA VAL A 116 8.11 17.94 -9.38
C VAL A 116 8.98 17.53 -10.57
N PRO A 117 9.98 18.34 -10.97
CA PRO A 117 10.90 17.95 -12.03
C PRO A 117 11.68 16.71 -11.60
N ALA A 118 11.54 15.64 -12.38
CA ALA A 118 12.01 14.32 -12.01
C ALA A 118 12.56 13.56 -13.22
N LEU A 119 13.63 12.79 -12.97
CA LEU A 119 14.23 11.85 -13.93
C LEU A 119 14.32 10.47 -13.29
N ARG A 120 14.33 9.40 -14.07
CA ARG A 120 14.52 8.03 -13.58
C ARG A 120 15.98 7.62 -13.79
N LEU A 121 16.67 7.26 -12.71
CA LEU A 121 18.06 6.80 -12.74
C LEU A 121 18.13 5.34 -13.18
N VAL A 122 18.79 5.08 -14.31
CA VAL A 122 19.21 3.73 -14.72
C VAL A 122 20.67 3.54 -14.31
N VAL A 123 20.97 2.41 -13.66
CA VAL A 123 22.33 2.00 -13.31
C VAL A 123 22.71 0.80 -14.17
N PRO A 124 23.57 0.96 -15.19
CA PRO A 124 23.97 -0.14 -16.06
C PRO A 124 24.71 -1.26 -15.31
N TYR A 125 24.45 -2.52 -15.68
CA TYR A 125 25.14 -3.69 -15.13
C TYR A 125 26.68 -3.63 -15.29
N SER A 126 27.18 -2.85 -16.26
CA SER A 126 28.62 -2.60 -16.47
C SER A 126 29.29 -1.84 -15.32
N LEU A 127 28.55 -1.08 -14.51
CA LEU A 127 29.07 -0.44 -13.30
C LEU A 127 29.10 -1.40 -12.08
N GLY A 128 28.41 -2.53 -12.17
CA GLY A 128 28.31 -3.50 -11.08
C GLY A 128 27.49 -2.98 -9.89
N ILE A 129 27.84 -3.44 -8.68
CA ILE A 129 27.18 -3.01 -7.44
C ILE A 129 27.89 -1.76 -6.91
N ILE A 130 27.23 -0.61 -7.04
CA ILE A 130 27.68 0.69 -6.51
C ILE A 130 26.71 1.19 -5.42
N ASP A 131 27.26 1.73 -4.33
CA ASP A 131 26.47 2.46 -3.32
C ASP A 131 26.35 3.92 -3.77
N ILE A 132 25.15 4.34 -4.16
CA ILE A 132 24.89 5.69 -4.65
C ILE A 132 24.39 6.55 -3.47
N PRO A 133 25.12 7.63 -3.10
CA PRO A 133 24.71 8.51 -2.01
C PRO A 133 23.33 9.12 -2.26
N SER A 134 22.55 9.35 -1.20
CA SER A 134 21.22 9.96 -1.29
C SER A 134 21.22 11.39 -1.85
N ARG A 135 22.39 12.02 -1.99
CA ARG A 135 22.63 13.19 -2.84
C ARG A 135 24.02 13.10 -3.46
N ALA A 136 24.15 13.29 -4.77
CA ALA A 136 25.42 13.14 -5.48
C ALA A 136 25.53 14.06 -6.70
N ARG A 137 26.76 14.30 -7.15
CA ARG A 137 27.06 14.72 -8.52
C ARG A 137 27.18 13.46 -9.36
N LEU A 138 26.26 13.27 -10.30
CA LEU A 138 26.17 12.11 -11.19
C LEU A 138 26.58 12.55 -12.60
N ARG A 139 27.34 11.73 -13.31
CA ARG A 139 27.63 11.90 -14.74
C ARG A 139 27.00 10.74 -15.49
N GLY A 140 26.35 11.02 -16.60
CA GLY A 140 25.54 10.07 -17.33
C GLY A 140 25.05 10.65 -18.65
N HIS A 141 24.10 10.01 -19.31
CA HIS A 141 23.56 10.47 -20.57
C HIS A 141 22.06 10.14 -20.73
N PHE A 142 21.45 10.69 -21.77
CA PHE A 142 20.04 10.51 -22.13
C PHE A 142 19.92 9.79 -23.47
N PHE A 143 18.74 9.23 -23.74
CA PHE A 143 18.38 8.64 -25.03
C PHE A 143 19.27 7.47 -25.51
N ASP A 144 19.78 6.65 -24.57
CA ASP A 144 20.48 5.40 -24.91
C ASP A 144 19.61 4.54 -25.86
N PRO A 145 20.16 4.11 -27.02
CA PRO A 145 19.46 3.23 -27.96
C PRO A 145 18.90 1.92 -27.36
N GLU A 146 19.49 1.38 -26.29
CA GLU A 146 18.99 0.19 -25.60
C GLU A 146 17.60 0.43 -24.99
N TYR A 147 17.36 1.64 -24.46
CA TYR A 147 16.11 1.98 -23.78
C TYR A 147 15.11 2.75 -24.65
N ALA A 148 15.46 3.07 -25.90
CA ALA A 148 14.64 3.90 -26.79
C ALA A 148 13.21 3.37 -27.06
N GLY A 149 12.97 2.07 -26.86
CA GLY A 149 11.64 1.45 -26.95
C GLY A 149 10.81 1.47 -25.66
N CYS A 150 11.34 1.95 -24.54
CA CYS A 150 10.75 1.76 -23.21
C CYS A 150 9.83 2.90 -22.75
N PRO A 151 8.84 2.63 -21.87
CA PRO A 151 7.96 3.65 -21.33
C PRO A 151 8.75 4.73 -20.56
N GLY A 152 8.65 5.98 -21.01
CA GLY A 152 9.38 7.11 -20.41
C GLY A 152 10.88 7.16 -20.74
N ALA A 153 11.32 6.55 -21.84
CA ALA A 153 12.71 6.60 -22.34
C ALA A 153 13.29 8.02 -22.45
N ASP A 154 12.45 9.02 -22.67
CA ASP A 154 12.79 10.44 -22.72
C ASP A 154 13.14 11.06 -21.36
N ARG A 155 12.84 10.37 -20.25
CA ARG A 155 13.15 10.79 -18.87
C ARG A 155 14.11 9.82 -18.14
N LEU A 156 14.71 8.87 -18.86
CA LEU A 156 15.75 7.99 -18.31
C LEU A 156 17.11 8.68 -18.36
N PHE A 157 17.76 8.79 -17.21
CA PHE A 157 19.16 9.19 -17.10
C PHE A 157 20.01 7.95 -16.83
N VAL A 158 20.85 7.59 -17.79
CA VAL A 158 21.74 6.41 -17.73
C VAL A 158 23.04 6.83 -17.07
N LEU A 159 23.40 6.20 -15.96
CA LEU A 159 24.58 6.55 -15.19
C LEU A 159 25.88 6.04 -15.86
N ASP A 160 26.86 6.93 -16.01
CA ASP A 160 28.22 6.59 -16.43
C ASP A 160 29.18 6.54 -15.21
N GLU A 161 29.12 7.53 -14.30
CA GLU A 161 29.90 7.54 -13.06
C GLU A 161 29.28 8.41 -11.95
N VAL A 162 29.62 8.12 -10.69
CA VAL A 162 29.33 8.98 -9.54
C VAL A 162 30.56 9.85 -9.28
N VAL A 163 30.48 11.15 -9.61
CA VAL A 163 31.62 12.06 -9.61
C VAL A 163 32.00 12.49 -8.19
N GLU A 164 31.03 12.94 -7.40
CA GLU A 164 31.26 13.36 -6.00
C GLU A 164 30.06 13.02 -5.08
N PRO A 165 30.31 12.46 -3.88
CA PRO A 165 29.29 12.30 -2.85
C PRO A 165 29.01 13.64 -2.16
N VAL A 166 27.84 14.23 -2.40
CA VAL A 166 27.44 15.47 -1.73
C VAL A 166 26.81 15.12 -0.39
N ASN A 167 27.56 15.24 0.70
CA ASN A 167 27.10 14.91 2.06
C ASN A 167 25.69 15.47 2.35
N GLY A 168 24.71 14.58 2.39
CA GLY A 168 23.30 14.89 2.56
C GLY A 168 22.68 14.06 3.67
N VAL A 169 21.68 14.63 4.36
CA VAL A 169 20.96 13.94 5.42
C VAL A 169 20.10 12.83 4.81
N ARG A 170 20.32 11.56 5.19
CA ARG A 170 19.37 10.48 4.88
C ARG A 170 18.03 10.79 5.55
N ALA A 171 16.94 10.78 4.78
CA ALA A 171 15.60 10.90 5.34
C ALA A 171 15.33 9.70 6.28
N THR A 172 14.92 9.97 7.52
CA THR A 172 14.64 8.90 8.50
C THR A 172 13.35 8.19 8.10
N LEU A 173 13.45 6.92 7.71
CA LEU A 173 12.36 6.18 7.06
C LEU A 173 11.12 5.95 7.96
N VAL A 174 11.31 5.93 9.28
CA VAL A 174 10.26 5.71 10.28
C VAL A 174 10.48 6.68 11.44
N ALA A 175 9.48 7.48 11.76
CA ALA A 175 9.45 8.26 13.00
C ALA A 175 8.99 7.37 14.17
N ALA A 176 9.55 7.59 15.36
CA ALA A 176 9.02 6.95 16.56
C ALA A 176 7.58 7.44 16.81
N LEU A 177 6.67 6.51 17.12
CA LEU A 177 5.30 6.88 17.49
C LEU A 177 5.33 7.68 18.81
N PRO A 178 4.57 8.79 18.92
CA PRO A 178 4.46 9.53 20.17
C PRO A 178 3.76 8.67 21.24
N GLU A 179 4.17 8.86 22.50
CA GLU A 179 3.45 8.28 23.64
C GLU A 179 2.05 8.91 23.75
N THR A 180 1.04 8.06 23.89
CA THR A 180 -0.39 8.47 23.90
C THR A 180 -1.02 8.38 25.29
N ALA A 181 -0.24 8.13 26.35
CA ALA A 181 -0.76 7.91 27.70
C ALA A 181 -1.45 9.15 28.28
N ASP A 182 -0.85 10.33 28.10
CA ASP A 182 -1.35 11.63 28.60
C ASP A 182 -2.32 12.31 27.61
N TRP A 183 -2.66 11.67 26.49
CA TRP A 183 -3.56 12.24 25.49
C TRP A 183 -5.03 12.18 25.96
N PRO A 184 -5.84 13.23 25.70
CA PRO A 184 -7.28 13.17 25.94
C PRO A 184 -7.94 12.03 25.14
N GLU A 185 -9.05 11.52 25.66
CA GLU A 185 -9.72 10.33 25.15
C GLU A 185 -11.20 10.62 24.84
N TRP A 186 -11.65 10.23 23.64
CA TRP A 186 -13.07 10.09 23.34
C TRP A 186 -13.50 8.63 23.55
N ALA A 187 -14.66 8.40 24.16
CA ALA A 187 -15.19 7.05 24.36
C ALA A 187 -16.72 7.00 24.36
N ASP A 188 -17.29 5.98 23.73
CA ASP A 188 -18.70 5.62 23.82
C ASP A 188 -18.87 4.34 24.64
N ALA A 189 -19.41 4.49 25.85
CA ALA A 189 -19.64 3.38 26.78
C ALA A 189 -20.76 2.40 26.36
N ARG A 190 -21.63 2.78 25.40
CA ARG A 190 -22.67 1.90 24.85
C ARG A 190 -22.08 0.94 23.82
N LEU A 191 -21.12 1.43 23.04
CA LEU A 191 -20.32 0.60 22.13
C LEU A 191 -19.23 -0.18 22.89
N GLY A 192 -18.68 0.42 23.95
CA GLY A 192 -17.48 -0.08 24.62
C GLY A 192 -16.22 0.22 23.81
N LEU A 193 -16.19 1.38 23.15
CA LEU A 193 -15.11 1.83 22.25
C LEU A 193 -14.50 3.12 22.81
N GLY A 194 -13.18 3.30 22.67
CA GLY A 194 -12.51 4.58 22.93
C GLY A 194 -11.24 4.75 22.11
N ILE A 195 -10.80 6.00 21.93
CA ILE A 195 -9.59 6.39 21.18
C ILE A 195 -8.97 7.63 21.83
N ARG A 196 -7.63 7.68 21.89
CA ARG A 196 -6.91 8.89 22.31
C ARG A 196 -6.50 9.73 21.11
N TYR A 197 -6.51 11.03 21.30
CA TYR A 197 -6.19 12.02 20.27
C TYR A 197 -5.29 13.11 20.87
N PRO A 198 -4.43 13.79 20.08
CA PRO A 198 -3.50 14.76 20.65
C PRO A 198 -4.21 15.94 21.31
N ASP A 199 -3.61 16.49 22.37
CA ASP A 199 -4.16 17.67 23.04
C ASP A 199 -4.29 18.89 22.10
N GLY A 200 -5.28 19.74 22.38
CA GLY A 200 -5.63 20.90 21.57
C GLY A 200 -6.37 20.59 20.25
N TRP A 201 -6.61 19.33 19.89
CA TRP A 201 -7.45 19.00 18.72
C TRP A 201 -8.94 19.12 19.04
N THR A 202 -9.71 19.62 18.07
CA THR A 202 -11.18 19.69 18.18
C THR A 202 -11.78 18.32 17.88
N VAL A 203 -12.79 17.92 18.67
CA VAL A 203 -13.54 16.67 18.47
C VAL A 203 -15.02 16.98 18.25
N GLU A 204 -15.54 16.53 17.11
CA GLU A 204 -16.96 16.66 16.75
C GLU A 204 -17.59 15.26 16.68
N GLU A 205 -18.69 15.05 17.40
CA GLU A 205 -19.48 13.81 17.33
C GLU A 205 -20.79 14.05 16.57
N ALA A 206 -21.09 13.17 15.61
CA ALA A 206 -22.35 13.12 14.87
C ALA A 206 -22.95 11.71 14.95
N ARG A 207 -24.28 11.61 14.99
CA ARG A 207 -25.01 10.34 14.94
C ARG A 207 -26.02 10.41 13.81
N ASN A 208 -25.58 9.90 12.66
CA ASN A 208 -26.21 10.11 11.36
C ASN A 208 -27.06 8.91 10.95
N GLN A 209 -27.99 9.08 10.02
CA GLN A 209 -28.59 7.92 9.36
C GLN A 209 -27.49 7.16 8.59
N GLY A 210 -27.32 5.87 8.89
CA GLY A 210 -26.26 5.01 8.35
C GLY A 210 -25.04 4.80 9.27
N ALA A 211 -24.79 5.69 10.24
CA ALA A 211 -23.65 5.57 11.18
C ALA A 211 -24.12 5.69 12.64
N ILE A 212 -23.86 4.65 13.43
CA ILE A 212 -24.22 4.54 14.85
C ILE A 212 -23.50 5.62 15.68
N VAL A 213 -22.26 5.93 15.28
CA VAL A 213 -21.54 7.16 15.61
C VAL A 213 -20.52 7.48 14.53
N GLU A 214 -20.30 8.77 14.27
CA GLU A 214 -19.14 9.30 13.56
C GLU A 214 -18.48 10.35 14.45
N VAL A 215 -17.16 10.28 14.58
CA VAL A 215 -16.34 11.19 15.38
C VAL A 215 -15.24 11.74 14.48
N ARG A 216 -15.09 13.06 14.46
CA ARG A 216 -14.08 13.77 13.66
C ARG A 216 -13.08 14.45 14.58
N PHE A 217 -11.81 14.18 14.35
CA PHE A 217 -10.68 14.76 15.08
C PHE A 217 -9.97 15.73 14.13
N GLN A 218 -9.96 17.01 14.50
CA GLN A 218 -9.45 18.10 13.67
C GLN A 218 -8.20 18.73 14.32
N PRO A 219 -7.05 18.75 13.64
CA PRO A 219 -5.86 19.47 14.11
C PRO A 219 -6.06 20.99 14.00
N PRO A 220 -5.45 21.82 14.87
CA PRO A 220 -5.63 23.27 14.86
C PRO A 220 -5.24 24.01 13.57
N ASN A 221 -4.36 23.43 12.74
CA ASN A 221 -3.65 24.12 11.66
C ASN A 221 -3.52 23.30 10.35
N ALA A 222 -4.45 22.38 10.04
CA ALA A 222 -4.37 21.62 8.78
C ALA A 222 -5.74 21.20 8.23
N ASP A 223 -5.84 21.11 6.90
CA ASP A 223 -7.03 20.59 6.17
C ASP A 223 -7.22 19.07 6.33
N ALA A 224 -6.25 18.39 6.93
CA ALA A 224 -6.29 16.97 7.20
C ALA A 224 -7.27 16.63 8.32
N THR A 225 -8.17 15.68 8.07
CA THR A 225 -9.15 15.21 9.06
C THR A 225 -8.99 13.73 9.33
N MET A 226 -9.06 13.36 10.62
CA MET A 226 -9.14 11.97 11.05
C MET A 226 -10.56 11.66 11.51
N ARG A 227 -11.08 10.49 11.14
CA ARG A 227 -12.48 10.12 11.32
C ARG A 227 -12.59 8.71 11.87
N LEU A 228 -13.26 8.55 13.01
CA LEU A 228 -13.70 7.26 13.54
C LEU A 228 -15.20 7.12 13.25
N ALA A 229 -15.59 6.13 12.45
CA ALA A 229 -16.99 5.84 12.15
C ALA A 229 -17.33 4.40 12.58
N VAL A 230 -18.53 4.21 13.13
CA VAL A 230 -19.08 2.89 13.44
C VAL A 230 -20.42 2.74 12.73
N THR A 231 -20.50 1.77 11.83
CA THR A 231 -21.73 1.42 11.09
C THR A 231 -22.21 0.04 11.52
N PRO A 232 -23.48 -0.33 11.25
CA PRO A 232 -23.87 -1.75 11.26
C PRO A 232 -22.94 -2.57 10.35
N GLY A 233 -22.83 -3.88 10.63
CA GLY A 233 -21.92 -4.79 9.92
C GLY A 233 -22.05 -4.72 8.39
N GLN A 234 -21.02 -4.14 7.77
CA GLN A 234 -20.81 -4.02 6.32
C GLN A 234 -19.35 -4.36 6.01
N THR A 235 -18.87 -5.48 6.55
CA THR A 235 -17.53 -6.03 6.25
C THR A 235 -17.55 -6.96 5.03
N ASP A 236 -18.73 -7.35 4.55
CA ASP A 236 -18.89 -8.55 3.74
C ASP A 236 -19.30 -8.17 2.30
N ALA A 237 -18.66 -8.78 1.30
CA ALA A 237 -19.06 -8.69 -0.10
C ALA A 237 -19.88 -9.93 -0.49
N GLY A 238 -21.13 -9.74 -0.91
CA GLY A 238 -21.96 -10.80 -1.49
C GLY A 238 -21.60 -11.10 -2.95
N VAL A 239 -22.28 -12.09 -3.54
CA VAL A 239 -21.98 -12.70 -4.84
C VAL A 239 -21.80 -11.68 -5.98
N ASP A 240 -22.77 -10.78 -6.18
CA ASP A 240 -22.69 -9.63 -7.11
C ASP A 240 -22.34 -8.31 -6.38
N GLY A 241 -21.92 -8.40 -5.12
CA GLY A 241 -21.75 -7.28 -4.21
C GLY A 241 -20.46 -6.52 -4.46
N GLN A 242 -20.54 -5.44 -5.25
CA GLN A 242 -19.49 -4.41 -5.33
C GLN A 242 -19.03 -4.04 -3.90
N LEU A 243 -17.79 -4.44 -3.52
CA LEU A 243 -17.17 -4.34 -2.17
C LEU A 243 -17.80 -3.26 -1.29
N PRO A 244 -18.15 -3.48 -0.01
CA PRO A 244 -18.64 -2.42 0.87
C PRO A 244 -17.79 -1.15 0.77
N ASP A 245 -18.40 0.05 0.70
CA ASP A 245 -17.69 1.29 0.37
C ASP A 245 -16.42 1.52 1.21
N VAL A 246 -16.47 1.11 2.48
CA VAL A 246 -15.38 1.15 3.46
C VAL A 246 -14.16 0.30 3.06
N LEU A 247 -14.36 -0.81 2.35
CA LEU A 247 -13.33 -1.71 1.83
C LEU A 247 -12.91 -1.42 0.37
N ARG A 248 -13.56 -0.49 -0.34
CA ARG A 248 -13.12 -0.04 -1.67
C ARG A 248 -11.81 0.75 -1.54
N GLY A 249 -10.77 0.32 -2.27
CA GLY A 249 -9.46 0.97 -2.31
C GLY A 249 -8.59 0.37 -3.42
N ALA A 250 -7.45 1.01 -3.68
CA ALA A 250 -6.47 0.59 -4.68
C ALA A 250 -5.50 -0.48 -4.12
N ARG A 251 -5.26 -0.49 -2.81
CA ARG A 251 -4.41 -1.50 -2.12
C ARG A 251 -4.99 -1.84 -0.75
N HIS A 252 -4.68 -3.04 -0.27
CA HIS A 252 -5.14 -3.55 1.02
C HIS A 252 -4.05 -4.35 1.73
N ALA A 253 -3.89 -4.17 3.03
CA ALA A 253 -2.86 -4.85 3.83
C ALA A 253 -3.37 -5.25 5.23
N PRO A 254 -2.85 -6.32 5.87
CA PRO A 254 -3.11 -6.60 7.27
C PRO A 254 -2.54 -5.48 8.16
N ALA A 255 -3.29 -5.07 9.18
CA ALA A 255 -2.91 -4.01 10.11
C ALA A 255 -3.54 -4.25 11.50
N LEU A 256 -3.31 -3.30 12.43
CA LEU A 256 -3.94 -3.29 13.75
C LEU A 256 -4.70 -1.99 13.98
N LEU A 257 -5.81 -2.09 14.71
CA LEU A 257 -6.54 -0.96 15.28
C LEU A 257 -6.61 -1.22 16.79
N GLY A 258 -5.68 -0.65 17.55
CA GLY A 258 -5.44 -1.01 18.94
C GLY A 258 -5.13 -2.52 19.08
N PRO A 259 -5.83 -3.27 19.95
CA PRO A 259 -5.68 -4.72 20.05
C PRO A 259 -6.44 -5.50 18.95
N ALA A 260 -7.25 -4.84 18.12
CA ALA A 260 -8.03 -5.50 17.08
C ALA A 260 -7.20 -5.73 15.81
N ARG A 261 -7.38 -6.91 15.20
CA ARG A 261 -6.98 -7.17 13.82
C ARG A 261 -7.79 -6.28 12.89
N ALA A 262 -7.13 -5.61 11.95
CA ALA A 262 -7.75 -4.70 11.01
C ALA A 262 -7.23 -4.92 9.59
N ARG A 263 -7.99 -4.46 8.59
CA ARG A 263 -7.54 -4.31 7.21
C ARG A 263 -7.20 -2.84 6.99
N LEU A 264 -5.97 -2.55 6.61
CA LEU A 264 -5.64 -1.26 6.02
C LEU A 264 -6.15 -1.24 4.57
N VAL A 265 -6.77 -0.13 4.18
CA VAL A 265 -7.27 0.15 2.84
C VAL A 265 -6.69 1.50 2.38
N ASP A 266 -5.94 1.50 1.28
CA ASP A 266 -5.36 2.68 0.65
C ASP A 266 -6.23 3.12 -0.52
N VAL A 267 -6.85 4.30 -0.42
CA VAL A 267 -7.77 4.84 -1.41
C VAL A 267 -7.10 6.04 -2.09
N VAL A 268 -6.65 5.82 -3.32
CA VAL A 268 -6.04 6.87 -4.16
C VAL A 268 -7.14 7.58 -4.93
N GLY A 269 -7.36 8.86 -4.61
CA GLY A 269 -8.24 9.75 -5.35
C GLY A 269 -7.60 10.28 -6.64
N PRO A 270 -8.26 11.21 -7.35
CA PRO A 270 -7.72 11.76 -8.59
C PRO A 270 -6.41 12.51 -8.34
N ALA A 271 -5.41 12.24 -9.18
CA ALA A 271 -4.14 12.94 -9.17
C ALA A 271 -4.34 14.45 -9.41
N ARG A 272 -3.62 15.27 -8.63
CA ARG A 272 -3.53 16.72 -8.81
C ARG A 272 -2.06 17.11 -9.04
N PRO A 273 -1.77 18.34 -9.51
CA PRO A 273 -0.41 18.74 -9.84
C PRO A 273 0.60 18.55 -8.69
N GLU A 274 0.21 18.82 -7.43
CA GLU A 274 1.03 18.72 -6.22
C GLU A 274 1.10 17.30 -5.59
N GLY A 275 0.22 16.40 -6.03
CA GLY A 275 -0.02 15.08 -5.41
C GLY A 275 -1.49 14.65 -5.51
N SER A 276 -1.74 13.36 -5.32
CA SER A 276 -3.09 12.77 -5.22
C SER A 276 -3.68 13.00 -3.83
N VAL A 277 -5.00 13.21 -3.76
CA VAL A 277 -5.70 13.12 -2.47
C VAL A 277 -5.86 11.64 -2.11
N ARG A 278 -5.44 11.25 -0.92
CA ARG A 278 -5.62 9.89 -0.39
C ARG A 278 -6.51 9.86 0.84
N GLU A 279 -7.24 8.75 0.99
CA GLU A 279 -7.79 8.31 2.28
C GLU A 279 -7.14 6.97 2.62
N VAL A 280 -6.51 6.86 3.80
CA VAL A 280 -6.10 5.56 4.35
C VAL A 280 -7.05 5.21 5.49
N ARG A 281 -7.62 4.00 5.44
CA ARG A 281 -8.60 3.49 6.40
C ARG A 281 -8.08 2.25 7.10
N LEU A 282 -8.38 2.11 8.38
CA LEU A 282 -8.25 0.88 9.16
C LEU A 282 -9.65 0.37 9.46
N VAL A 283 -10.00 -0.79 8.91
CA VAL A 283 -11.34 -1.38 9.00
C VAL A 283 -11.29 -2.65 9.85
N ALA A 284 -12.15 -2.74 10.87
CA ALA A 284 -12.30 -3.91 11.74
C ALA A 284 -13.80 -4.22 11.99
N ASN A 285 -14.14 -5.48 12.25
CA ASN A 285 -15.43 -5.83 12.83
C ASN A 285 -15.35 -5.72 14.36
N TYR A 286 -16.41 -5.28 15.04
CA TYR A 286 -16.53 -5.33 16.48
C TYR A 286 -18.00 -5.50 16.90
N ARG A 287 -18.31 -6.64 17.54
CA ARG A 287 -19.67 -7.04 17.94
C ARG A 287 -20.72 -6.92 16.81
N GLY A 288 -20.36 -7.26 15.57
CA GLY A 288 -21.25 -7.17 14.41
C GLY A 288 -21.42 -5.76 13.82
N ASN A 289 -20.54 -4.83 14.18
CA ASN A 289 -20.47 -3.47 13.62
C ASN A 289 -19.16 -3.32 12.85
N THR A 290 -19.16 -2.55 11.77
CA THR A 290 -17.90 -2.14 11.13
C THR A 290 -17.37 -0.90 11.84
N VAL A 291 -16.15 -0.98 12.35
CA VAL A 291 -15.38 0.17 12.86
C VAL A 291 -14.37 0.59 11.79
N VAL A 292 -14.40 1.86 11.41
CA VAL A 292 -13.49 2.46 10.43
C VAL A 292 -12.78 3.64 11.08
N PHE A 293 -11.46 3.58 11.18
CA PHE A 293 -10.64 4.75 11.52
C PHE A 293 -9.85 5.19 10.28
N ALA A 294 -10.07 6.42 9.81
CA ALA A 294 -9.55 6.90 8.54
C ALA A 294 -8.86 8.26 8.65
N ALA A 295 -7.86 8.52 7.82
CA ALA A 295 -7.22 9.83 7.65
C ALA A 295 -7.24 10.26 6.18
N HIS A 296 -7.63 11.51 5.94
CA HIS A 296 -7.54 12.16 4.64
C HIS A 296 -6.30 13.05 4.55
N PHE A 297 -5.53 12.93 3.48
CA PHE A 297 -4.31 13.69 3.24
C PHE A 297 -4.03 13.87 1.74
N THR A 298 -3.02 14.66 1.40
CA THR A 298 -2.44 14.70 0.04
C THR A 298 -1.10 13.98 0.09
N ASP A 299 -0.82 13.13 -0.90
CA ASP A 299 0.48 12.48 -1.04
C ASP A 299 1.49 13.37 -1.79
N GLY A 300 2.52 12.79 -2.37
CA GLY A 300 3.44 13.49 -3.25
C GLY A 300 4.36 14.44 -2.49
N ALA A 301 4.47 15.68 -2.97
CA ALA A 301 5.29 16.72 -2.35
C ALA A 301 4.60 17.37 -1.14
N ALA A 302 3.27 17.26 -1.05
CA ALA A 302 2.46 17.78 0.05
C ALA A 302 2.33 16.78 1.24
N LEU A 303 2.92 15.60 1.12
CA LEU A 303 2.87 14.54 2.14
C LEU A 303 3.40 15.05 3.50
N ASN A 304 2.63 14.80 4.56
CA ASN A 304 3.02 15.12 5.95
C ASN A 304 3.21 13.82 6.76
N PRO A 305 4.46 13.30 6.90
CA PRO A 305 4.73 12.11 7.71
C PRO A 305 4.36 12.26 9.19
N GLY A 306 4.39 13.48 9.73
CA GLY A 306 3.97 13.76 11.11
C GLY A 306 2.49 13.46 11.35
N LEU A 307 1.63 13.82 10.40
CA LEU A 307 0.21 13.48 10.41
C LEU A 307 -0.01 11.96 10.42
N LEU A 308 0.72 11.22 9.57
CA LEU A 308 0.59 9.76 9.47
C LEU A 308 1.17 9.03 10.70
N THR A 309 2.18 9.62 11.34
CA THR A 309 2.72 9.16 12.63
C THR A 309 1.68 9.34 13.74
N VAL A 310 0.99 10.50 13.78
CA VAL A 310 -0.12 10.75 14.70
C VAL A 310 -1.30 9.81 14.43
N PHE A 311 -1.70 9.59 13.17
CA PHE A 311 -2.75 8.63 12.82
C PHE A 311 -2.40 7.22 13.33
N SER A 312 -1.16 6.78 13.12
CA SER A 312 -0.69 5.46 13.57
C SER A 312 -0.70 5.32 15.09
N ALA A 313 -0.38 6.39 15.82
CA ALA A 313 -0.46 6.43 17.29
C ALA A 313 -1.91 6.48 17.81
N MET A 314 -2.79 7.27 17.17
CA MET A 314 -4.23 7.29 17.47
C MET A 314 -4.84 5.90 17.22
N ALA A 315 -4.54 5.27 16.08
CA ALA A 315 -4.96 3.92 15.75
C ALA A 315 -4.49 2.90 16.80
N GLY A 316 -3.22 2.94 17.20
CA GLY A 316 -2.67 2.09 18.27
C GLY A 316 -3.27 2.35 19.66
N SER A 317 -3.87 3.53 19.89
CA SER A 317 -4.52 3.88 21.15
C SER A 317 -5.97 3.39 21.30
N VAL A 318 -6.57 2.87 20.22
CA VAL A 318 -7.97 2.41 20.25
C VAL A 318 -8.15 1.28 21.25
N ARG A 319 -9.21 1.36 22.06
CA ARG A 319 -9.58 0.34 23.04
C ARG A 319 -10.98 -0.19 22.81
N PHE A 320 -11.13 -1.50 22.98
CA PHE A 320 -12.38 -2.23 22.96
C PHE A 320 -12.65 -2.81 24.37
N ALA A 321 -13.91 -2.87 24.78
CA ALA A 321 -14.28 -3.35 26.11
C ALA A 321 -14.23 -4.89 26.25
N GLU A 322 -14.27 -5.59 25.13
CA GLU A 322 -14.14 -7.04 24.99
C GLU A 322 -13.10 -7.36 23.89
N PRO A 323 -12.55 -8.58 23.86
CA PRO A 323 -11.76 -9.07 22.74
C PRO A 323 -12.49 -8.93 21.41
N VAL A 324 -11.74 -8.67 20.34
CA VAL A 324 -12.30 -8.58 18.98
C VAL A 324 -12.12 -9.92 18.26
N ASP A 325 -13.20 -10.69 18.18
CA ASP A 325 -13.22 -11.99 17.51
C ASP A 325 -13.12 -11.82 15.98
N LEU A 326 -11.88 -11.92 15.48
CA LEU A 326 -11.56 -12.07 14.07
C LEU A 326 -10.53 -13.19 13.89
N ALA A 327 -11.03 -14.40 13.59
CA ALA A 327 -10.20 -15.58 13.31
C ALA A 327 -9.22 -15.33 12.15
N ASP A 328 -9.73 -14.75 11.07
CA ASP A 328 -9.04 -13.90 10.09
C ASP A 328 -10.14 -13.14 9.31
N PRO A 329 -10.11 -11.79 9.20
CA PRO A 329 -11.11 -11.04 8.41
C PRO A 329 -11.05 -11.29 6.90
N LEU A 330 -10.07 -12.06 6.42
CA LEU A 330 -9.90 -12.45 5.02
C LEU A 330 -10.04 -13.95 4.79
N ASP A 331 -10.45 -14.74 5.80
CA ASP A 331 -10.76 -16.14 5.59
C ASP A 331 -11.95 -16.28 4.62
N PRO A 332 -11.74 -16.71 3.37
CA PRO A 332 -12.81 -16.70 2.36
C PRO A 332 -13.86 -17.78 2.65
N THR A 333 -13.61 -18.67 3.63
CA THR A 333 -14.58 -19.66 4.12
C THR A 333 -15.62 -19.07 5.08
N LEU A 334 -15.50 -17.79 5.45
CA LEU A 334 -16.50 -17.06 6.24
C LEU A 334 -17.69 -16.57 5.40
N THR A 335 -17.44 -16.17 4.15
CA THR A 335 -18.47 -15.70 3.20
C THR A 335 -18.90 -16.75 2.19
N ALA A 336 -18.11 -17.83 2.02
CA ALA A 336 -18.38 -18.84 1.01
C ALA A 336 -19.66 -19.65 1.26
N HIS A 337 -20.32 -20.06 0.18
CA HIS A 337 -21.51 -20.92 0.22
C HIS A 337 -21.22 -22.23 0.98
N ALA A 338 -21.89 -22.40 2.13
CA ALA A 338 -21.75 -23.56 3.03
C ALA A 338 -22.68 -24.74 2.68
N GLU A 339 -23.60 -24.52 1.75
CA GLU A 339 -24.46 -25.54 1.13
C GLU A 339 -24.35 -25.39 -0.40
N LEU A 340 -24.72 -26.43 -1.15
CA LEU A 340 -24.83 -26.32 -2.61
C LEU A 340 -26.05 -25.46 -2.99
N GLY A 341 -25.85 -24.56 -3.94
CA GLY A 341 -26.89 -23.71 -4.50
C GLY A 341 -27.94 -24.46 -5.33
N PRO A 342 -28.95 -23.73 -5.85
CA PRO A 342 -30.09 -24.33 -6.55
C PRO A 342 -29.77 -24.94 -7.92
N GLY A 343 -28.57 -24.72 -8.46
CA GLY A 343 -28.18 -25.13 -9.81
C GLY A 343 -28.90 -24.34 -10.91
N PRO A 344 -28.92 -24.85 -12.17
CA PRO A 344 -28.42 -26.15 -12.61
C PRO A 344 -26.89 -26.22 -12.72
N PHE A 345 -26.33 -27.40 -12.48
CA PHE A 345 -24.89 -27.68 -12.61
C PHE A 345 -24.58 -28.53 -13.83
N ILE A 346 -23.34 -28.45 -14.33
CA ILE A 346 -22.80 -29.37 -15.33
C ILE A 346 -22.68 -30.79 -14.76
N GLY A 347 -22.81 -31.81 -15.60
CA GLY A 347 -22.67 -33.20 -15.19
C GLY A 347 -21.22 -33.60 -14.91
N GLU A 348 -21.05 -34.57 -14.01
CA GLU A 348 -19.77 -35.14 -13.55
C GLU A 348 -18.79 -35.45 -14.71
N GLY A 349 -19.25 -36.17 -15.74
CA GLY A 349 -18.41 -36.48 -16.91
C GLY A 349 -17.97 -35.24 -17.70
N THR A 350 -18.80 -34.19 -17.76
CA THR A 350 -18.42 -32.90 -18.37
C THR A 350 -17.37 -32.18 -17.52
N ALA A 351 -17.45 -32.26 -16.20
CA ALA A 351 -16.42 -31.72 -15.30
C ALA A 351 -15.09 -32.50 -15.46
N ALA A 352 -15.14 -33.83 -15.55
CA ALA A 352 -13.99 -34.69 -15.81
C ALA A 352 -13.29 -34.36 -17.14
N ASP A 353 -14.04 -34.30 -18.25
CA ASP A 353 -13.51 -33.93 -19.58
C ASP A 353 -12.88 -32.53 -19.57
N ARG A 354 -13.49 -31.57 -18.87
CA ARG A 354 -12.96 -30.20 -18.72
C ARG A 354 -11.68 -30.17 -17.90
N ALA A 355 -11.64 -30.89 -16.78
CA ALA A 355 -10.48 -30.95 -15.90
C ALA A 355 -9.25 -31.50 -16.61
N VAL A 356 -9.40 -32.57 -17.39
CA VAL A 356 -8.35 -33.11 -18.26
C VAL A 356 -7.80 -32.02 -19.18
N VAL A 357 -8.67 -31.33 -19.94
CA VAL A 357 -8.27 -30.30 -20.91
C VAL A 357 -7.54 -29.12 -20.25
N VAL A 358 -7.96 -28.65 -19.07
CA VAL A 358 -7.33 -27.49 -18.41
C VAL A 358 -6.12 -27.84 -17.54
N SER A 359 -5.90 -29.12 -17.22
CA SER A 359 -4.77 -29.58 -16.40
C SER A 359 -3.41 -29.34 -17.07
N GLY A 360 -3.34 -29.50 -18.39
CA GLY A 360 -2.09 -29.47 -19.17
C GLY A 360 -1.25 -30.75 -19.09
N LEU A 361 -1.78 -31.84 -18.54
CA LEU A 361 -1.10 -33.14 -18.46
C LEU A 361 -1.26 -33.97 -19.75
N HIS A 362 -0.23 -34.74 -20.08
CA HIS A 362 -0.29 -35.81 -21.09
C HIS A 362 -0.72 -37.12 -20.44
N ASP A 363 -1.34 -38.01 -21.23
CA ASP A 363 -1.89 -39.30 -20.79
C ASP A 363 -2.79 -39.21 -19.53
N ALA A 364 -3.49 -38.08 -19.42
CA ALA A 364 -4.24 -37.68 -18.24
C ALA A 364 -5.45 -38.58 -17.97
N ILE A 365 -5.57 -39.05 -16.72
CA ILE A 365 -6.70 -39.83 -16.20
C ILE A 365 -7.34 -39.10 -15.01
N VAL A 366 -8.66 -39.13 -14.93
CA VAL A 366 -9.40 -38.63 -13.76
C VAL A 366 -9.54 -39.77 -12.74
N THR A 367 -9.12 -39.52 -11.50
CA THR A 367 -9.11 -40.51 -10.42
C THR A 367 -10.18 -40.28 -9.35
N ASP A 368 -10.65 -39.04 -9.23
CA ASP A 368 -11.72 -38.64 -8.31
C ASP A 368 -12.44 -37.38 -8.85
N THR A 369 -13.74 -37.27 -8.57
CA THR A 369 -14.59 -36.16 -9.01
C THR A 369 -15.69 -35.92 -7.97
N ALA A 370 -15.67 -34.76 -7.29
CA ALA A 370 -16.63 -34.41 -6.24
C ALA A 370 -17.25 -33.03 -6.48
N LEU A 371 -18.57 -32.93 -6.43
CA LEU A 371 -19.29 -31.65 -6.36
C LEU A 371 -19.48 -31.27 -4.89
N VAL A 372 -18.92 -30.12 -4.49
CA VAL A 372 -18.94 -29.64 -3.11
C VAL A 372 -19.41 -28.18 -3.01
N PRO A 373 -19.93 -27.74 -1.85
CA PRO A 373 -20.11 -26.32 -1.56
C PRO A 373 -18.78 -25.55 -1.71
N GLU A 374 -18.88 -24.27 -2.09
CA GLU A 374 -17.72 -23.37 -2.21
C GLU A 374 -16.82 -23.40 -0.96
N ARG A 375 -17.46 -23.39 0.23
CA ARG A 375 -16.77 -23.37 1.51
C ARG A 375 -15.85 -24.58 1.70
N ASP A 376 -16.32 -25.76 1.31
CA ASP A 376 -15.59 -27.01 1.44
C ASP A 376 -14.45 -27.09 0.41
N ALA A 377 -14.66 -26.59 -0.82
CA ALA A 377 -13.60 -26.44 -1.81
C ALA A 377 -12.46 -25.53 -1.30
N ARG A 378 -12.79 -24.38 -0.71
CA ARG A 378 -11.81 -23.45 -0.11
C ARG A 378 -11.10 -24.03 1.13
N LEU A 379 -11.68 -25.04 1.80
CA LEU A 379 -11.06 -25.77 2.91
C LEU A 379 -10.22 -26.97 2.46
N ALA A 380 -10.45 -27.52 1.26
CA ALA A 380 -9.88 -28.80 0.83
C ALA A 380 -8.34 -28.80 0.73
N VAL A 381 -7.71 -27.69 0.33
CA VAL A 381 -6.24 -27.55 0.27
C VAL A 381 -5.82 -26.15 0.75
N PRO A 382 -5.01 -26.02 1.82
CA PRO A 382 -4.50 -24.73 2.26
C PRO A 382 -3.40 -24.22 1.32
N GLY A 383 -3.63 -23.08 0.68
CA GLY A 383 -2.68 -22.46 -0.26
C GLY A 383 -3.38 -21.45 -1.16
N SER A 384 -2.78 -21.17 -2.33
CA SER A 384 -3.33 -20.23 -3.32
C SER A 384 -4.77 -20.54 -3.75
N CYS A 385 -5.14 -21.82 -3.87
CA CYS A 385 -6.51 -22.22 -4.22
C CYS A 385 -7.55 -22.04 -3.10
N ARG A 386 -7.18 -21.56 -1.91
CA ARG A 386 -8.16 -21.07 -0.93
C ARG A 386 -8.82 -19.77 -1.40
N GLU A 387 -8.09 -18.96 -2.15
CA GLU A 387 -8.44 -17.59 -2.56
C GLU A 387 -8.90 -17.50 -4.03
N PHE A 388 -9.46 -18.58 -4.60
CA PHE A 388 -9.98 -18.55 -5.97
C PHE A 388 -11.08 -17.47 -6.15
N PRO A 389 -11.16 -16.80 -7.31
CA PRO A 389 -12.09 -15.70 -7.54
C PRO A 389 -13.54 -16.18 -7.72
N GLY A 390 -14.49 -15.29 -7.44
CA GLY A 390 -15.94 -15.56 -7.52
C GLY A 390 -16.53 -16.20 -6.25
N GLN A 391 -17.86 -16.32 -6.22
CA GLN A 391 -18.63 -17.06 -5.22
C GLN A 391 -19.56 -18.05 -5.96
N PRO A 392 -19.03 -19.22 -6.37
CA PRO A 392 -19.78 -20.18 -7.16
C PRO A 392 -20.81 -20.96 -6.31
N GLU A 393 -22.01 -21.17 -6.86
CA GLU A 393 -23.10 -21.97 -6.26
C GLU A 393 -22.72 -23.45 -6.02
N GLY A 394 -21.58 -23.90 -6.56
CA GLY A 394 -20.94 -25.18 -6.28
C GLY A 394 -19.60 -25.28 -7.02
N VAL A 395 -18.71 -26.14 -6.54
CA VAL A 395 -17.40 -26.39 -7.16
C VAL A 395 -17.23 -27.86 -7.46
N TRP A 396 -16.85 -28.19 -8.69
CA TRP A 396 -16.30 -29.51 -9.02
C TRP A 396 -14.81 -29.53 -8.66
N LEU A 397 -14.47 -30.34 -7.66
CA LEU A 397 -13.11 -30.76 -7.37
C LEU A 397 -12.81 -32.02 -8.19
N VAL A 398 -11.81 -31.96 -9.06
CA VAL A 398 -11.45 -33.08 -9.94
C VAL A 398 -9.97 -33.41 -9.78
N THR A 399 -9.66 -34.64 -9.39
CA THR A 399 -8.27 -35.10 -9.28
C THR A 399 -7.84 -35.75 -10.59
N VAL A 400 -6.78 -35.21 -11.19
CA VAL A 400 -6.21 -35.65 -12.48
C VAL A 400 -4.78 -36.15 -12.26
N GLU A 401 -4.48 -37.36 -12.69
CA GLU A 401 -3.13 -37.95 -12.72
C GLU A 401 -2.64 -38.07 -14.16
N GLY A 402 -1.34 -37.88 -14.41
CA GLY A 402 -0.75 -37.91 -15.75
C GLY A 402 0.69 -37.41 -15.75
N THR A 403 1.22 -37.04 -16.91
CA THR A 403 2.60 -36.53 -17.03
C THR A 403 2.68 -35.07 -17.46
N LEU A 404 3.51 -34.30 -16.76
CA LEU A 404 3.84 -32.92 -17.13
C LEU A 404 4.58 -32.88 -18.48
N PRO A 405 4.59 -31.74 -19.20
CA PRO A 405 5.43 -31.56 -20.39
C PRO A 405 6.94 -31.78 -20.17
N SER A 406 7.40 -31.85 -18.92
CA SER A 406 8.77 -32.24 -18.53
C SER A 406 9.02 -33.76 -18.52
N GLY A 407 7.99 -34.59 -18.73
CA GLY A 407 8.07 -36.06 -18.61
C GLY A 407 8.07 -36.57 -17.17
N GLN A 408 7.58 -35.77 -16.22
CA GLN A 408 7.44 -36.15 -14.81
C GLN A 408 5.98 -36.47 -14.48
N ASP A 409 5.75 -37.54 -13.72
CA ASP A 409 4.43 -37.87 -13.18
C ASP A 409 3.94 -36.76 -12.24
N ALA A 410 2.66 -36.39 -12.36
CA ALA A 410 2.03 -35.36 -11.54
C ALA A 410 0.57 -35.71 -11.22
N ARG A 411 0.10 -35.17 -10.09
CA ARG A 411 -1.25 -35.37 -9.54
C ARG A 411 -1.82 -34.02 -9.16
N LEU A 412 -2.84 -33.56 -9.87
CA LEU A 412 -3.38 -32.21 -9.76
C LEU A 412 -4.82 -32.24 -9.27
N LEU A 413 -5.17 -31.30 -8.38
CA LEU A 413 -6.54 -31.00 -8.01
C LEU A 413 -6.99 -29.76 -8.79
N VAL A 414 -7.94 -29.97 -9.71
CA VAL A 414 -8.53 -28.92 -10.55
C VAL A 414 -9.85 -28.48 -9.94
N TYR A 415 -10.05 -27.16 -9.84
CA TYR A 415 -11.25 -26.54 -9.33
C TYR A 415 -12.03 -25.93 -10.50
N LEU A 416 -13.24 -26.42 -10.77
CA LEU A 416 -14.13 -25.89 -11.80
C LEU A 416 -15.42 -25.31 -11.18
N ASP A 417 -15.92 -24.21 -11.73
CA ASP A 417 -17.26 -23.69 -11.43
C ASP A 417 -18.32 -24.73 -11.84
N ALA A 418 -19.24 -25.07 -10.94
CA ALA A 418 -20.23 -26.12 -11.20
C ALA A 418 -21.30 -25.72 -12.22
N SER A 419 -21.51 -24.44 -12.51
CA SER A 419 -22.51 -23.93 -13.46
C SER A 419 -21.93 -23.73 -14.86
N SER A 420 -20.71 -23.19 -14.98
CA SER A 420 -20.06 -22.87 -16.27
C SER A 420 -19.03 -23.90 -16.73
N GLY A 421 -18.38 -24.61 -15.79
CA GLY A 421 -17.22 -25.46 -16.07
C GLY A 421 -15.92 -24.71 -16.33
N GLU A 422 -15.86 -23.41 -16.02
CA GLU A 422 -14.63 -22.61 -16.10
C GLU A 422 -13.67 -22.94 -14.94
N ARG A 423 -12.35 -22.86 -15.18
CA ARG A 423 -11.34 -23.20 -14.18
C ARG A 423 -11.14 -22.04 -13.19
N LEU A 424 -11.52 -22.27 -11.94
CA LEU A 424 -11.33 -21.36 -10.81
C LEU A 424 -9.89 -21.42 -10.28
N CYS A 425 -9.32 -22.63 -10.14
CA CYS A 425 -7.96 -22.84 -9.66
C CYS A 425 -7.40 -24.22 -10.04
N GLN A 426 -6.11 -24.43 -9.77
CA GLN A 426 -5.39 -25.69 -9.96
C GLN A 426 -4.19 -25.73 -8.99
N THR A 427 -4.02 -26.85 -8.29
CA THR A 427 -2.93 -27.08 -7.34
C THR A 427 -2.47 -28.54 -7.39
N ASP A 428 -1.33 -28.86 -6.79
CA ASP A 428 -0.95 -30.26 -6.55
C ASP A 428 -1.97 -30.89 -5.59
N ALA A 429 -2.48 -32.08 -5.92
CA ALA A 429 -3.41 -32.75 -5.02
C ALA A 429 -2.66 -33.31 -3.79
N PRO A 430 -3.27 -33.26 -2.59
CA PRO A 430 -2.67 -33.89 -1.42
C PRO A 430 -2.45 -35.39 -1.67
N ALA A 431 -1.34 -35.91 -1.14
CA ALA A 431 -1.07 -37.35 -1.19
C ALA A 431 -2.20 -38.11 -0.47
N SER A 432 -2.75 -39.13 -1.12
CA SER A 432 -3.82 -39.96 -0.56
C SER A 432 -3.42 -40.50 0.81
N ALA A 433 -4.26 -40.26 1.82
CA ALA A 433 -4.02 -40.78 3.16
C ALA A 433 -3.90 -42.32 3.12
N PRO A 434 -2.93 -42.92 3.83
CA PRO A 434 -2.82 -44.38 3.90
C PRO A 434 -4.09 -44.94 4.55
N GLY A 435 -4.90 -45.62 3.74
CA GLY A 435 -6.33 -45.78 4.01
C GLY A 435 -6.69 -46.76 5.12
N ASP A 436 -7.82 -46.50 5.78
CA ASP A 436 -8.51 -47.43 6.67
C ASP A 436 -9.10 -48.61 5.88
N HIS A 437 -8.25 -49.55 5.49
CA HIS A 437 -8.67 -50.88 5.07
C HIS A 437 -8.99 -51.77 6.28
N THR A 438 -9.92 -51.32 7.12
CA THR A 438 -10.58 -52.19 8.11
C THR A 438 -11.58 -53.11 7.42
N GLY A 439 -11.09 -54.20 6.85
CA GLY A 439 -11.93 -55.21 6.20
C GLY A 439 -12.81 -55.96 7.20
N SER A 440 -14.04 -56.29 6.77
CA SER A 440 -14.96 -57.26 7.40
C SER A 440 -15.93 -57.79 6.33
#